data_AF-A0A956DNC4-F1
#
_entry.id   AF-A0A956DNC4-F1
#
_cell.length_a   1.000
_cell.length_b   1.000
_cell.length_c   1.000
_cell.angle_alpha   90.00
_cell.angle_beta   90.00
_cell.angle_gamma   90.00
#
_symmetry.space_group_name_H-M   'P 1'
#
loop_
_entity.id
_entity.type
_entity.pdbx_description
1 polymer ?
#
loop_
_entity_poly.entity_id
_entity_poly.type
_entity_poly.pdbx_seq_one_letter_code
_entity_poly.pdbx_strand_id
1 'polypeptide(L)'
;QGMSYKREITTLGRGGTDTTAVALAAALQADRCEIYSDVDGVYSADPRAVADASHLPEVDYATLQEMAASGAKVLCAQALEWARRSGVAIYARSTFDPPAGPHRETVVRRLGPAEQRRARAVTCNAKVALLEVDLTPGPSTLSRLLERLAGAGVPVAELATTKTSATVLLSLLNAPDWRALAGEIAGLPEVSLAEDVALVSVVGDGLTDQSSAVARFGEVLARAGATPRGIFVSALRLAAIVDADRSLEAQQALHAAFIG
;
A
#
# COMPACT_ATOMS: atom_id res chain seq x y z
N GLN A 1 5.30 22.74 -2.87
CA GLN A 1 5.71 23.55 -1.69
C GLN A 1 4.51 24.36 -1.24
N GLY A 2 4.50 24.84 -0.01
CA GLY A 2 3.42 25.67 0.54
C GLY A 2 3.99 26.78 1.43
N MET A 3 3.09 27.54 2.06
CA MET A 3 3.45 28.63 2.98
C MET A 3 2.65 28.50 4.28
N SER A 4 3.31 28.60 5.43
CA SER A 4 2.66 28.61 6.73
C SER A 4 1.89 29.92 6.96
N TYR A 5 1.03 29.97 7.98
CA TYR A 5 0.35 31.21 8.37
C TYR A 5 1.32 32.32 8.80
N LYS A 6 2.57 31.97 9.16
CA LYS A 6 3.66 32.90 9.49
C LYS A 6 4.48 33.32 8.27
N ARG A 7 4.06 32.95 7.05
CA ARG A 7 4.78 33.19 5.79
C ARG A 7 6.11 32.46 5.65
N GLU A 8 6.29 31.35 6.39
CA GLU A 8 7.46 30.49 6.23
C GLU A 8 7.20 29.51 5.08
N ILE A 9 8.20 29.32 4.22
CA ILE A 9 8.14 28.31 3.15
C ILE A 9 8.17 26.93 3.81
N THR A 10 7.21 26.08 3.45
CA THR A 10 7.11 24.70 3.93
C THR A 10 6.99 23.71 2.78
N THR A 11 7.25 22.43 3.04
CA THR A 11 7.06 21.34 2.08
C THR A 11 5.80 20.56 2.42
N LEU A 12 5.23 19.86 1.42
CA LEU A 12 4.03 19.04 1.60
C LEU A 12 4.36 17.56 1.85
N GLY A 13 5.64 17.23 2.09
CA GLY A 13 6.10 15.86 2.15
C GLY A 13 6.11 15.15 0.79
N ARG A 14 6.13 13.81 0.82
CA ARG A 14 6.13 12.96 -0.39
C ARG A 14 4.80 13.09 -1.13
N GLY A 15 4.87 13.11 -2.46
CA GLY A 15 3.68 13.33 -3.29
C GLY A 15 3.13 14.75 -3.22
N GLY A 16 3.96 15.71 -2.76
CA GLY A 16 3.58 17.10 -2.71
C GLY A 16 3.20 17.67 -4.08
N THR A 17 3.81 17.20 -5.16
CA THR A 17 3.46 17.60 -6.54
C THR A 17 2.05 17.13 -6.89
N ASP A 18 1.76 15.83 -6.76
CA ASP A 18 0.42 15.26 -7.00
C ASP A 18 -0.64 15.95 -6.13
N THR A 19 -0.33 16.13 -4.84
CA THR A 19 -1.23 16.80 -3.89
C THR A 19 -1.51 18.25 -4.31
N THR A 20 -0.48 18.96 -4.79
CA THR A 20 -0.65 20.34 -5.29
C THR A 20 -1.53 20.35 -6.55
N ALA A 21 -1.31 19.43 -7.48
CA ALA A 21 -2.09 19.33 -8.71
C ALA A 21 -3.58 19.07 -8.42
N VAL A 22 -3.89 18.11 -7.55
CA VAL A 22 -5.28 17.81 -7.14
C VAL A 22 -5.90 19.00 -6.40
N ALA A 23 -5.15 19.65 -5.51
CA ALA A 23 -5.65 20.82 -4.77
C ALA A 23 -5.98 21.99 -5.70
N LEU A 24 -5.14 22.27 -6.71
CA LEU A 24 -5.40 23.28 -7.72
C LEU A 24 -6.59 22.91 -8.61
N ALA A 25 -6.68 21.66 -9.07
CA ALA A 25 -7.82 21.17 -9.84
C ALA A 25 -9.15 21.37 -9.08
N ALA A 26 -9.16 21.03 -7.78
CA ALA A 26 -10.32 21.25 -6.94
C ALA A 26 -10.67 22.75 -6.79
N ALA A 27 -9.67 23.60 -6.54
CA ALA A 27 -9.87 25.05 -6.37
C ALA A 27 -10.36 25.73 -7.65
N LEU A 28 -9.92 25.24 -8.81
CA LEU A 28 -10.31 25.74 -10.13
C LEU A 28 -11.59 25.09 -10.67
N GLN A 29 -12.19 24.15 -9.92
CA GLN A 29 -13.33 23.34 -10.38
C GLN A 29 -13.07 22.66 -11.73
N ALA A 30 -11.84 22.18 -11.93
CA ALA A 30 -11.44 21.52 -13.16
C ALA A 30 -12.18 20.18 -13.34
N ASP A 31 -12.55 19.88 -14.59
CA ASP A 31 -13.20 18.61 -14.93
C ASP A 31 -12.27 17.40 -14.75
N ARG A 32 -10.95 17.62 -14.81
CA ARG A 32 -9.92 16.58 -14.80
C ARG A 32 -8.67 17.06 -14.07
N CYS A 33 -8.05 16.17 -13.28
CA CYS A 33 -6.69 16.33 -12.80
C CYS A 33 -5.81 15.26 -13.45
N GLU A 34 -4.94 15.66 -14.38
CA GLU A 34 -4.03 14.74 -15.04
C GLU A 34 -2.71 14.63 -14.27
N ILE A 35 -2.28 13.40 -14.00
CA ILE A 35 -0.97 13.12 -13.39
C ILE A 35 -0.16 12.29 -14.39
N TYR A 36 0.93 12.89 -14.86
CA TYR A 36 1.85 12.27 -15.82
C TYR A 36 3.01 11.61 -15.07
N SER A 37 3.28 10.35 -15.41
CA SER A 37 4.36 9.54 -14.82
C SER A 37 5.15 8.79 -15.90
N ASP A 38 6.06 7.90 -15.52
CA ASP A 38 6.80 7.03 -16.43
C ASP A 38 6.02 5.75 -16.82
N VAL A 39 4.83 5.54 -16.25
CA VAL A 39 3.92 4.44 -16.57
C VAL A 39 2.61 4.97 -17.17
N ASP A 40 1.98 4.17 -18.02
CA ASP A 40 0.77 4.50 -18.78
C ASP A 40 -0.54 4.20 -18.03
N GLY A 41 -0.47 4.01 -16.72
CA GLY A 41 -1.62 3.78 -15.86
C GLY A 41 -1.32 2.90 -14.65
N VAL A 42 -2.38 2.39 -14.05
CA VAL A 42 -2.36 1.45 -12.92
C VAL A 42 -2.62 0.05 -13.45
N TYR A 43 -1.87 -0.92 -12.93
CA TYR A 43 -1.98 -2.33 -13.31
C TYR A 43 -2.46 -3.19 -12.14
N SER A 44 -3.04 -4.35 -12.45
CA SER A 44 -3.50 -5.33 -11.47
C SER A 44 -2.36 -6.04 -10.72
N ALA A 45 -1.11 -5.89 -11.15
CA ALA A 45 0.11 -6.20 -10.41
C ALA A 45 1.28 -5.40 -11.02
N ASP A 46 2.48 -5.44 -10.42
CA ASP A 46 3.67 -4.90 -11.08
C ASP A 46 3.98 -5.75 -12.32
N PRO A 47 3.92 -5.20 -13.56
CA PRO A 47 4.16 -5.97 -14.78
C PRO A 47 5.58 -6.55 -14.88
N ARG A 48 6.53 -6.06 -14.09
CA ARG A 48 7.89 -6.62 -14.00
C ARG A 48 7.93 -7.92 -13.19
N ALA A 49 6.99 -8.09 -12.27
CA ALA A 49 6.88 -9.27 -11.41
C ALA A 49 5.86 -10.28 -11.97
N VAL A 50 4.78 -9.80 -12.60
CA VAL A 50 3.70 -10.62 -13.14
C VAL A 50 3.47 -10.27 -14.60
N ALA A 51 3.82 -11.18 -15.51
CA ALA A 51 3.76 -10.93 -16.96
C ALA A 51 2.32 -10.69 -17.47
N ASP A 52 1.34 -11.37 -16.87
CA ASP A 52 -0.09 -11.24 -17.22
C ASP A 52 -0.80 -10.10 -16.46
N ALA A 53 -0.03 -9.17 -15.87
CA ALA A 53 -0.60 -8.00 -15.22
C ALA A 53 -1.42 -7.16 -16.22
N SER A 54 -2.71 -7.02 -15.94
CA SER A 54 -3.66 -6.29 -16.77
C SER A 54 -3.76 -4.83 -16.37
N HIS A 55 -3.86 -3.94 -17.35
CA HIS A 55 -4.12 -2.52 -17.14
C HIS A 55 -5.53 -2.31 -16.57
N LEU A 56 -5.66 -1.43 -15.57
CA LEU A 56 -6.93 -1.05 -14.96
C LEU A 56 -7.42 0.26 -15.62
N PRO A 57 -8.44 0.23 -16.51
CA PRO A 57 -8.94 1.45 -17.14
C PRO A 57 -9.59 2.40 -16.13
N GLU A 58 -10.19 1.84 -15.08
CA GLU A 58 -10.77 2.60 -13.99
C GLU A 58 -10.48 1.92 -12.65
N VAL A 59 -10.35 2.73 -11.60
CA VAL A 59 -10.17 2.26 -10.22
C VAL A 59 -10.77 3.27 -9.26
N ASP A 60 -11.34 2.81 -8.15
CA ASP A 60 -11.84 3.71 -7.14
C ASP A 60 -10.74 4.21 -6.19
N TYR A 61 -10.98 5.36 -5.56
CA TYR A 61 -10.02 5.98 -4.66
C TYR A 61 -9.60 5.06 -3.50
N ALA A 62 -10.52 4.29 -2.92
CA ALA A 62 -10.24 3.47 -1.76
C ALA A 62 -9.38 2.25 -2.14
N THR A 63 -9.74 1.57 -3.24
CA THR A 63 -8.91 0.49 -3.81
C THR A 63 -7.50 0.98 -4.13
N LEU A 64 -7.36 2.14 -4.82
CA LEU A 64 -6.04 2.62 -5.19
C LEU A 64 -5.21 3.09 -3.99
N GLN A 65 -5.85 3.67 -2.98
CA GLN A 65 -5.20 4.03 -1.73
C GLN A 65 -4.68 2.78 -0.99
N GLU A 66 -5.47 1.71 -0.96
CA GLU A 66 -5.08 0.43 -0.35
C GLU A 66 -3.94 -0.24 -1.12
N MET A 67 -3.95 -0.18 -2.46
CA MET A 67 -2.85 -0.63 -3.31
C MET A 67 -1.55 0.14 -2.99
N ALA A 68 -1.63 1.48 -2.88
CA ALA A 68 -0.47 2.32 -2.58
C ALA A 68 0.10 2.03 -1.18
N ALA A 69 -0.77 1.84 -0.18
CA ALA A 69 -0.37 1.46 1.18
C ALA A 69 0.31 0.07 1.21
N SER A 70 -0.11 -0.83 0.32
CA SER A 70 0.39 -2.21 0.21
C SER A 70 1.60 -2.38 -0.70
N GLY A 71 2.23 -1.29 -1.16
CA GLY A 71 3.49 -1.31 -1.91
C GLY A 71 3.38 -1.01 -3.40
N ALA A 72 2.19 -0.75 -3.95
CA ALA A 72 2.08 -0.29 -5.33
C ALA A 72 2.78 1.08 -5.48
N LYS A 73 3.72 1.16 -6.42
CA LYS A 73 4.43 2.40 -6.77
C LYS A 73 3.60 3.21 -7.76
N VAL A 74 2.50 3.76 -7.27
CA VAL A 74 1.56 4.59 -8.06
C VAL A 74 1.40 5.96 -7.38
N LEU A 75 0.29 6.65 -7.66
CA LEU A 75 -0.11 7.93 -7.07
C LEU A 75 0.05 7.95 -5.55
N CYS A 76 0.49 9.08 -5.01
CA CYS A 76 0.65 9.23 -3.57
C CYS A 76 -0.70 9.16 -2.83
N ALA A 77 -0.77 8.37 -1.76
CA ALA A 77 -1.98 8.20 -0.93
C ALA A 77 -2.58 9.53 -0.44
N GLN A 78 -1.76 10.54 -0.15
CA GLN A 78 -2.22 11.85 0.30
C GLN A 78 -2.98 12.60 -0.81
N ALA A 79 -2.51 12.52 -2.06
CA ALA A 79 -3.19 13.12 -3.21
C ALA A 79 -4.53 12.41 -3.49
N LEU A 80 -4.56 11.08 -3.34
CA LEU A 80 -5.78 10.28 -3.47
C LEU A 80 -6.85 10.64 -2.44
N GLU A 81 -6.47 10.82 -1.17
CA GLU A 81 -7.42 11.24 -0.15
C GLU A 81 -7.96 12.65 -0.43
N TRP A 82 -7.13 13.56 -0.93
CA TRP A 82 -7.59 14.90 -1.32
C TRP A 82 -8.56 14.86 -2.51
N ALA A 83 -8.26 14.04 -3.52
CA ALA A 83 -9.13 13.82 -4.68
C ALA A 83 -10.47 13.22 -4.27
N ARG A 84 -10.45 12.20 -3.39
CA ARG A 84 -11.65 11.57 -2.84
C ARG A 84 -12.55 12.56 -2.11
N ARG A 85 -11.96 13.45 -1.30
CA ARG A 85 -12.69 14.47 -0.53
C ARG A 85 -13.25 15.59 -1.40
N SER A 86 -12.51 16.01 -2.42
CA SER A 86 -12.91 17.08 -3.34
C SER A 86 -13.78 16.62 -4.51
N GLY A 87 -13.88 15.31 -4.73
CA GLY A 87 -14.63 14.73 -5.85
C GLY A 87 -13.91 14.84 -7.20
N VAL A 88 -12.65 15.28 -7.21
CA VAL A 88 -11.86 15.46 -8.43
C VAL A 88 -11.36 14.13 -8.96
N ALA A 89 -11.75 13.76 -10.18
CA ALA A 89 -11.24 12.58 -10.86
C ALA A 89 -9.77 12.78 -11.27
N ILE A 90 -8.93 11.77 -11.04
CA ILE A 90 -7.54 11.75 -11.46
C ILE A 90 -7.41 10.91 -12.73
N TYR A 91 -6.63 11.40 -13.69
CA TYR A 91 -6.29 10.70 -14.93
C TYR A 91 -4.79 10.40 -14.88
N ALA A 92 -4.43 9.15 -14.61
CA ALA A 92 -3.04 8.72 -14.57
C ALA A 92 -2.57 8.35 -15.99
N ARG A 93 -1.53 9.03 -16.48
CA ARG A 93 -1.06 8.95 -17.87
C ARG A 93 0.47 8.83 -17.94
N SER A 94 0.98 8.40 -19.09
CA SER A 94 2.41 8.39 -19.35
C SER A 94 2.88 9.72 -19.91
N THR A 95 4.03 10.19 -19.44
CA THR A 95 4.75 11.33 -20.00
C THR A 95 5.27 11.04 -21.41
N PHE A 96 5.41 9.76 -21.75
CA PHE A 96 5.91 9.30 -23.06
C PHE A 96 4.79 9.05 -24.08
N ASP A 97 3.53 9.33 -23.71
CA ASP A 97 2.40 9.20 -24.63
C ASP A 97 2.57 10.15 -25.83
N PRO A 98 2.38 9.67 -27.07
CA PRO A 98 2.46 10.52 -28.24
C PRO A 98 1.30 11.55 -28.25
N PRO A 99 1.53 12.79 -28.71
CA PRO A 99 0.48 13.82 -28.76
C PRO A 99 -0.73 13.43 -29.62
N ALA A 100 -0.51 12.55 -30.60
CA ALA A 100 -1.55 11.97 -31.44
C ALA A 100 -1.28 10.46 -31.58
N GLY A 101 -2.13 9.64 -30.97
CA GLY A 101 -2.04 8.19 -30.99
C GLY A 101 -2.90 7.54 -29.91
N PRO A 102 -3.16 6.22 -30.00
CA PRO A 102 -3.80 5.49 -28.91
C PRO A 102 -2.88 5.55 -27.69
N HIS A 103 -3.40 6.09 -26.60
CA HIS A 103 -2.76 6.09 -25.28
C HIS A 103 -3.65 5.35 -24.30
N ARG A 104 -3.03 4.82 -23.24
CA ARG A 104 -3.75 4.24 -22.10
C ARG A 104 -3.79 5.27 -20.98
N GLU A 105 -4.87 5.22 -20.22
CA GLU A 105 -4.99 5.99 -19.01
C GLU A 105 -5.81 5.20 -17.98
N THR A 106 -5.48 5.40 -16.72
CA THR A 106 -6.35 4.95 -15.62
C THR A 106 -7.12 6.15 -15.09
N VAL A 107 -8.45 6.04 -15.09
CA VAL A 107 -9.31 7.03 -14.44
C VAL A 107 -9.56 6.60 -12.99
N VAL A 108 -9.11 7.42 -12.04
CA VAL A 108 -9.37 7.24 -10.62
C VAL A 108 -10.56 8.11 -10.23
N ARG A 109 -11.68 7.46 -9.89
CA ARG A 109 -12.94 8.15 -9.56
C ARG A 109 -13.81 7.32 -8.63
N ARG A 110 -14.90 7.89 -8.13
CA ARG A 110 -15.90 7.07 -7.44
C ARG A 110 -16.56 6.12 -8.46
N LEU A 111 -16.57 4.82 -8.15
CA LEU A 111 -17.24 3.79 -8.95
C LEU A 111 -18.59 3.40 -8.32
N GLY A 112 -19.45 2.73 -9.09
CA GLY A 112 -20.70 2.19 -8.59
C GLY A 112 -20.51 0.88 -7.81
N PRO A 113 -21.43 0.49 -6.89
CA PRO A 113 -21.28 -0.72 -6.06
C PRO A 113 -21.11 -2.03 -6.85
N ALA A 114 -21.76 -2.14 -8.02
CA ALA A 114 -21.65 -3.32 -8.87
C ALA A 114 -20.27 -3.47 -9.53
N GLU A 115 -19.55 -2.36 -9.73
CA GLU A 115 -18.22 -2.34 -10.35
C GLU A 115 -17.11 -2.66 -9.33
N GLN A 116 -17.42 -2.67 -8.03
CA GLN A 116 -16.44 -2.75 -6.95
C GLN A 116 -16.17 -4.18 -6.46
N ARG A 117 -17.19 -5.06 -6.41
CA ARG A 117 -17.15 -6.37 -5.71
C ARG A 117 -16.31 -7.47 -6.38
N ARG A 118 -15.00 -7.29 -6.43
CA ARG A 118 -14.02 -8.35 -6.71
C ARG A 118 -12.61 -7.89 -6.36
N ALA A 119 -11.69 -8.84 -6.30
CA ALA A 119 -10.26 -8.54 -6.37
C ALA A 119 -9.95 -7.71 -7.63
N ARG A 120 -9.13 -6.68 -7.46
CA ARG A 120 -8.71 -5.72 -8.51
C ARG A 120 -7.22 -5.77 -8.78
N ALA A 121 -6.43 -6.01 -7.74
CA ALA A 121 -4.99 -6.05 -7.86
C ALA A 121 -4.33 -6.96 -6.83
N VAL A 122 -3.08 -7.34 -7.12
CA VAL A 122 -2.15 -7.98 -6.20
C VAL A 122 -0.90 -7.11 -6.12
N THR A 123 -0.52 -6.78 -4.89
CA THR A 123 0.62 -5.91 -4.58
C THR A 123 1.62 -6.65 -3.72
N CYS A 124 2.89 -6.25 -3.81
CA CYS A 124 3.96 -6.76 -2.97
C CYS A 124 4.81 -5.59 -2.47
N ASN A 125 4.91 -5.45 -1.14
CA ASN A 125 5.84 -4.54 -0.50
C ASN A 125 7.01 -5.32 0.11
N ALA A 126 8.16 -5.30 -0.58
CA ALA A 126 9.41 -5.88 -0.08
C ALA A 126 10.22 -4.90 0.81
N LYS A 127 9.71 -3.69 1.05
CA LYS A 127 10.33 -2.70 1.96
C LYS A 127 9.53 -2.64 3.25
N VAL A 128 9.62 -3.71 4.04
CA VAL A 128 8.95 -3.85 5.33
C VAL A 128 9.92 -4.39 6.39
N ALA A 129 9.60 -4.15 7.65
CA ALA A 129 10.26 -4.80 8.78
C ALA A 129 9.19 -5.38 9.71
N LEU A 130 9.43 -6.60 10.19
CA LEU A 130 8.58 -7.28 11.14
C LEU A 130 9.21 -7.22 12.53
N LEU A 131 8.46 -6.72 13.50
CA LEU A 131 8.81 -6.75 14.91
C LEU A 131 7.92 -7.75 15.64
N GLU A 132 8.52 -8.67 16.38
CA GLU A 132 7.81 -9.45 17.41
C GLU A 132 8.22 -8.93 18.77
N VAL A 133 7.24 -8.52 19.57
CA VAL A 133 7.44 -7.87 20.87
C VAL A 133 6.90 -8.77 21.97
N ASP A 134 7.71 -9.10 22.97
CA ASP A 134 7.29 -9.76 24.20
C ASP A 134 6.55 -8.77 25.11
N LEU A 135 5.30 -9.11 25.43
CA LEU A 135 4.44 -8.32 26.30
C LEU A 135 4.34 -8.89 27.72
N THR A 136 5.06 -9.97 28.04
CA THR A 136 5.10 -10.58 29.38
C THR A 136 5.51 -9.59 30.47
N PRO A 137 6.48 -8.67 30.25
CA PRO A 137 6.80 -7.61 31.22
C PRO A 137 5.69 -6.56 31.40
N GLY A 138 4.68 -6.56 30.51
CA GLY A 138 3.54 -5.65 30.49
C GLY A 138 3.42 -4.86 29.19
N PRO A 139 2.27 -4.21 28.94
CA PRO A 139 1.97 -3.54 27.67
C PRO A 139 2.81 -2.28 27.41
N SER A 140 3.52 -1.77 28.43
CA SER A 140 4.31 -0.54 28.31
C SER A 140 5.44 -0.62 27.28
N THR A 141 5.93 -1.83 26.98
CA THR A 141 6.95 -2.06 25.96
C THR A 141 6.44 -1.67 24.58
N LEU A 142 5.23 -2.12 24.22
CA LEU A 142 4.60 -1.79 22.95
C LEU A 142 4.35 -0.28 22.82
N SER A 143 3.81 0.36 23.86
CA SER A 143 3.57 1.81 23.84
C SER A 143 4.86 2.60 23.59
N ARG A 144 5.95 2.28 24.30
CA ARG A 144 7.26 2.94 24.12
C ARG A 144 7.84 2.71 22.72
N LEU A 145 7.66 1.52 22.17
CA LEU A 145 8.08 1.21 20.81
C LEU A 145 7.30 2.05 19.78
N LEU A 146 5.97 2.13 19.93
CA LEU A 146 5.12 2.93 19.04
C LEU A 146 5.44 4.42 19.12
N GLU A 147 5.71 4.95 20.31
CA GLU A 147 6.16 6.34 20.49
C GLU A 147 7.48 6.62 19.77
N ARG A 148 8.45 5.70 19.84
CA ARG A 148 9.73 5.81 19.11
C ARG A 148 9.53 5.78 17.60
N LEU A 149 8.73 4.83 17.10
CA LEU A 149 8.38 4.74 15.68
C LEU A 149 7.70 6.01 15.17
N ALA A 150 6.77 6.55 15.97
CA ALA A 150 6.10 7.81 15.66
C ALA A 150 7.07 9.00 15.62
N GLY A 151 7.97 9.10 16.60
CA GLY A 151 9.01 10.14 16.64
C GLY A 151 9.98 10.09 15.44
N ALA A 152 10.22 8.90 14.91
CA ALA A 152 11.03 8.68 13.70
C ALA A 152 10.22 8.74 12.39
N GLY A 153 8.89 8.95 12.45
CA GLY A 153 8.03 8.98 11.27
C GLY A 153 7.91 7.65 10.53
N VAL A 154 8.13 6.52 11.19
CA VAL A 154 8.03 5.17 10.60
C VAL A 154 6.59 4.67 10.70
N PRO A 155 5.87 4.48 9.57
CA PRO A 155 4.48 4.04 9.61
C PRO A 155 4.35 2.58 10.03
N VAL A 156 3.43 2.31 10.96
CA VAL A 156 2.95 0.96 11.25
C VAL A 156 1.93 0.57 10.19
N ALA A 157 2.22 -0.49 9.43
CA ALA A 157 1.34 -1.04 8.42
C ALA A 157 0.32 -2.01 9.02
N GLU A 158 0.76 -2.86 9.94
CA GLU A 158 -0.07 -3.84 10.63
C GLU A 158 0.32 -3.95 12.10
N LEU A 159 -0.67 -4.22 12.95
CA LEU A 159 -0.44 -4.52 14.36
C LEU A 159 -1.47 -5.54 14.84
N ALA A 160 -0.97 -6.63 15.42
CA ALA A 160 -1.78 -7.62 16.10
C ALA A 160 -1.18 -7.91 17.48
N THR A 161 -2.03 -8.17 18.47
CA THR A 161 -1.59 -8.50 19.83
C THR A 161 -2.24 -9.79 20.31
N THR A 162 -1.49 -10.50 21.14
CA THR A 162 -1.97 -11.60 21.97
C THR A 162 -1.85 -11.18 23.43
N LYS A 163 -2.08 -12.11 24.37
CA LYS A 163 -1.88 -11.84 25.81
C LYS A 163 -0.41 -11.59 26.16
N THR A 164 0.52 -12.14 25.38
CA THR A 164 1.95 -12.19 25.73
C THR A 164 2.85 -11.68 24.61
N SER A 165 2.31 -11.34 23.43
CA SER A 165 3.11 -10.85 22.32
C SER A 165 2.39 -9.81 21.47
N ALA A 166 3.15 -9.01 20.72
CA ALA A 166 2.64 -8.21 19.62
C ALA A 166 3.47 -8.42 18.36
N THR A 167 2.78 -8.53 17.23
CA THR A 167 3.36 -8.54 15.89
C THR A 167 3.13 -7.15 15.30
N VAL A 168 4.20 -6.44 14.94
CA VAL A 168 4.14 -5.10 14.35
C VAL A 168 4.86 -5.10 13.02
N LEU A 169 4.13 -4.86 11.94
CA LEU A 169 4.70 -4.71 10.61
C LEU A 169 4.89 -3.23 10.30
N LEU A 170 6.09 -2.86 9.89
CA LEU A 170 6.45 -1.49 9.53
C LEU A 170 6.55 -1.35 8.00
N SER A 171 6.08 -0.22 7.47
CA SER A 171 6.31 0.15 6.07
C SER A 171 7.55 1.02 5.95
N LEU A 172 8.58 0.49 5.29
CA LEU A 172 9.86 1.18 5.08
C LEU A 172 9.91 1.95 3.76
N LEU A 173 8.79 2.05 3.04
CA LEU A 173 8.70 2.81 1.78
C LEU A 173 9.11 4.28 1.94
N ASN A 174 9.02 4.83 3.16
CA ASN A 174 9.25 6.23 3.52
C ASN A 174 10.03 6.41 4.83
N ALA A 175 10.90 5.47 5.18
CA ALA A 175 11.66 5.50 6.43
C ALA A 175 13.16 5.75 6.19
N PRO A 176 13.60 6.99 5.91
CA PRO A 176 15.00 7.29 5.58
C PRO A 176 15.97 6.99 6.74
N ASP A 177 15.53 7.21 7.98
CA ASP A 177 16.33 7.01 9.19
C ASP A 177 16.19 5.60 9.79
N TRP A 178 15.54 4.69 9.06
CA TRP A 178 15.27 3.33 9.53
C TRP A 178 16.53 2.61 10.03
N ARG A 179 17.66 2.75 9.34
CA ARG A 179 18.88 2.00 9.69
C ARG A 179 19.43 2.36 11.07
N ALA A 180 19.33 3.62 11.48
CA ALA A 180 19.73 4.03 12.83
C ALA A 180 18.75 3.47 13.87
N LEU A 181 17.44 3.62 13.60
CA LEU A 181 16.38 3.13 14.48
C LEU A 181 16.39 1.59 14.63
N ALA A 182 16.67 0.85 13.56
CA ALA A 182 16.76 -0.60 13.55
C ALA A 182 17.86 -1.09 14.50
N GLY A 183 19.01 -0.42 14.53
CA GLY A 183 20.09 -0.72 15.46
C GLY A 183 19.70 -0.52 16.93
N GLU A 184 18.92 0.53 17.22
CA GLU A 184 18.38 0.77 18.56
C GLU A 184 17.33 -0.29 18.95
N ILE A 185 16.41 -0.62 18.04
CA ILE A 185 15.35 -1.60 18.27
C ILE A 185 15.93 -3.00 18.46
N ALA A 186 16.93 -3.40 17.66
CA ALA A 186 17.59 -4.69 17.77
C ALA A 186 18.34 -4.89 19.10
N GLY A 187 18.62 -3.80 19.84
CA GLY A 187 19.21 -3.85 21.17
C GLY A 187 18.19 -4.05 22.31
N LEU A 188 16.88 -4.03 22.02
CA LEU A 188 15.83 -4.23 23.03
C LEU A 188 15.62 -5.72 23.29
N PRO A 189 15.75 -6.22 24.53
CA PRO A 189 15.66 -7.64 24.82
C PRO A 189 14.25 -8.22 24.59
N GLU A 190 13.22 -7.38 24.67
CA GLU A 190 11.82 -7.79 24.43
C GLU A 190 11.41 -7.74 22.96
N VAL A 191 12.28 -7.33 22.03
CA VAL A 191 11.92 -7.14 20.61
C VAL A 191 12.84 -7.95 19.71
N SER A 192 12.25 -8.77 18.85
CA SER A 192 12.94 -9.35 17.70
C SER A 192 12.58 -8.59 16.43
N LEU A 193 13.57 -8.40 15.54
CA LEU A 193 13.44 -7.68 14.29
C LEU A 193 13.82 -8.60 13.13
N ALA A 194 12.95 -8.66 12.11
CA ALA A 194 13.19 -9.35 10.85
C ALA A 194 12.96 -8.39 9.66
N GLU A 195 13.93 -8.31 8.76
CA GLU A 195 13.87 -7.51 7.52
C GLU A 195 13.84 -8.40 6.26
N ASP A 196 13.98 -9.72 6.42
CA ASP A 196 13.94 -10.74 5.38
C ASP A 196 12.50 -11.17 5.02
N VAL A 197 11.56 -10.23 5.07
CA VAL A 197 10.14 -10.46 4.87
C VAL A 197 9.52 -9.51 3.84
N ALA A 198 8.39 -9.88 3.28
CA ALA A 198 7.60 -9.06 2.37
C ALA A 198 6.11 -9.13 2.75
N LEU A 199 5.36 -8.08 2.41
CA LEU A 199 3.91 -8.04 2.51
C LEU A 199 3.30 -8.25 1.13
N VAL A 200 2.61 -9.38 0.92
CA VAL A 200 1.84 -9.65 -0.29
C VAL A 200 0.35 -9.45 -0.01
N SER A 201 -0.34 -8.73 -0.90
CA SER A 201 -1.73 -8.34 -0.66
C SER A 201 -2.59 -8.48 -1.91
N VAL A 202 -3.75 -9.13 -1.78
CA VAL A 202 -4.86 -9.03 -2.74
C VAL A 202 -5.74 -7.86 -2.32
N VAL A 203 -5.99 -6.93 -3.23
CA VAL A 203 -6.75 -5.69 -2.98
C VAL A 203 -7.97 -5.64 -3.87
N GLY A 204 -9.12 -5.27 -3.30
CA GLY A 204 -10.40 -5.12 -3.98
C GLY A 204 -11.56 -5.21 -3.00
N ASP A 205 -12.75 -4.81 -3.43
CA ASP A 205 -13.95 -4.84 -2.59
C ASP A 205 -14.63 -6.21 -2.61
N GLY A 206 -15.42 -6.51 -1.58
CA GLY A 206 -16.14 -7.76 -1.41
C GLY A 206 -15.26 -8.98 -1.11
N LEU A 207 -13.97 -8.79 -0.80
CA LEU A 207 -13.05 -9.88 -0.44
C LEU A 207 -13.49 -10.63 0.83
N THR A 208 -14.21 -9.96 1.73
CA THR A 208 -14.70 -10.54 2.98
C THR A 208 -16.17 -10.95 2.94
N ASP A 209 -16.86 -10.73 1.82
CA ASP A 209 -18.28 -11.06 1.69
C ASP A 209 -18.52 -12.58 1.77
N GLN A 210 -17.50 -13.37 1.45
CA GLN A 210 -17.50 -14.82 1.58
C GLN A 210 -16.19 -15.32 2.18
N SER A 211 -16.25 -16.14 3.23
CA SER A 211 -15.07 -16.77 3.84
C SER A 211 -14.26 -17.64 2.86
N SER A 212 -14.85 -18.02 1.73
CA SER A 212 -14.19 -18.75 0.64
C SER A 212 -12.98 -18.01 0.06
N ALA A 213 -13.01 -16.67 0.00
CA ALA A 213 -11.89 -15.88 -0.50
C ALA A 213 -10.68 -15.95 0.44
N VAL A 214 -10.90 -15.89 1.75
CA VAL A 214 -9.84 -16.03 2.77
C VAL A 214 -9.24 -17.45 2.74
N ALA A 215 -10.09 -18.48 2.65
CA ALA A 215 -9.65 -19.87 2.52
C ALA A 215 -8.81 -20.08 1.25
N ARG A 216 -9.28 -19.56 0.11
CA ARG A 216 -8.56 -19.58 -1.17
C ARG A 216 -7.22 -18.87 -1.08
N PHE A 217 -7.16 -17.72 -0.42
CA PHE A 217 -5.92 -16.96 -0.23
C PHE A 217 -4.86 -17.78 0.50
N GLY A 218 -5.23 -18.41 1.63
CA GLY A 218 -4.32 -19.30 2.36
C GLY A 218 -3.89 -20.53 1.57
N GLU A 219 -4.81 -21.16 0.84
CA GLU A 219 -4.53 -22.34 -0.01
C GLU A 219 -3.54 -22.02 -1.14
N VAL A 220 -3.71 -20.87 -1.80
CA VAL A 220 -2.82 -20.42 -2.88
C VAL A 220 -1.41 -20.18 -2.35
N LEU A 221 -1.27 -19.50 -1.20
CA LEU A 221 0.02 -19.26 -0.56
C LEU A 221 0.71 -20.56 -0.15
N ALA A 222 -0.03 -21.50 0.43
CA ALA A 222 0.51 -22.80 0.81
C ALA A 222 1.03 -23.59 -0.41
N ARG A 223 0.28 -23.58 -1.53
CA ARG A 223 0.72 -24.23 -2.78
C ARG A 223 1.94 -23.58 -3.41
N ALA A 224 2.09 -22.26 -3.26
CA ALA A 224 3.26 -21.53 -3.73
C ALA A 224 4.50 -21.73 -2.83
N GLY A 225 4.36 -22.46 -1.70
CA GLY A 225 5.44 -22.62 -0.73
C GLY A 225 5.75 -21.35 0.07
N ALA A 226 4.84 -20.37 0.06
CA ALA A 226 4.96 -19.10 0.77
C ALA A 226 4.16 -19.16 2.07
N THR A 227 4.72 -19.80 3.10
CA THR A 227 4.05 -19.93 4.40
C THR A 227 3.89 -18.56 5.06
N PRO A 228 2.65 -18.12 5.38
CA PRO A 228 2.44 -16.84 6.02
C PRO A 228 2.96 -16.84 7.47
N ARG A 229 3.76 -15.83 7.83
CA ARG A 229 4.10 -15.53 9.24
C ARG A 229 2.94 -14.82 9.96
N GLY A 230 2.08 -14.15 9.20
CA GLY A 230 0.85 -13.53 9.69
C GLY A 230 -0.10 -13.23 8.52
N ILE A 231 -1.41 -13.24 8.80
CA ILE A 231 -2.46 -12.91 7.83
C ILE A 231 -3.30 -11.76 8.40
N PHE A 232 -3.55 -10.75 7.59
CA PHE A 232 -4.36 -9.58 7.92
C PHE A 232 -5.50 -9.45 6.91
N VAL A 233 -6.69 -9.13 7.42
CA VAL A 233 -7.91 -9.05 6.61
C VAL A 233 -8.60 -7.73 6.91
N SER A 234 -8.93 -6.99 5.86
CA SER A 234 -9.75 -5.78 5.90
C SER A 234 -10.86 -5.86 4.86
N ALA A 235 -11.76 -4.87 4.86
CA ALA A 235 -12.85 -4.81 3.87
C ALA A 235 -12.34 -4.77 2.41
N LEU A 236 -11.13 -4.23 2.18
CA LEU A 236 -10.56 -4.03 0.84
C LEU A 236 -9.30 -4.87 0.59
N ARG A 237 -8.85 -5.68 1.56
CA ARG A 237 -7.55 -6.35 1.46
C ARG A 237 -7.48 -7.69 2.19
N LEU A 238 -6.86 -8.66 1.54
CA LEU A 238 -6.27 -9.85 2.16
C LEU A 238 -4.76 -9.71 2.05
N ALA A 239 -4.05 -9.77 3.17
CA ALA A 239 -2.60 -9.60 3.21
C ALA A 239 -1.91 -10.70 4.00
N ALA A 240 -0.71 -11.06 3.58
CA ALA A 240 0.16 -12.00 4.27
C ALA A 240 1.58 -11.47 4.35
N ILE A 241 2.21 -11.66 5.52
CA ILE A 241 3.65 -11.52 5.67
C ILE A 241 4.27 -12.86 5.26
N VAL A 242 5.18 -12.83 4.30
CA VAL A 242 5.89 -14.01 3.79
C VAL A 242 7.39 -13.74 3.80
N ASP A 243 8.19 -14.80 3.68
CA ASP A 243 9.64 -14.66 3.50
C ASP A 243 9.94 -13.92 2.18
N ALA A 244 10.93 -13.04 2.20
CA ALA A 244 11.20 -12.16 1.06
C ALA A 244 11.57 -12.94 -0.22
N ASP A 245 12.23 -14.09 -0.07
CA ASP A 245 12.63 -14.98 -1.17
C ASP A 245 11.44 -15.73 -1.80
N ARG A 246 10.28 -15.80 -1.13
CA ARG A 246 9.02 -16.38 -1.64
C ARG A 246 8.01 -15.35 -2.13
N SER A 247 8.35 -14.07 -2.03
CA SER A 247 7.42 -12.98 -2.32
C SER A 247 6.96 -12.95 -3.79
N LEU A 248 7.86 -13.29 -4.73
CA LEU A 248 7.57 -13.29 -6.16
C LEU A 248 6.59 -14.42 -6.53
N GLU A 249 6.85 -15.65 -6.07
CA GLU A 249 5.99 -16.81 -6.31
C GLU A 249 4.61 -16.59 -5.67
N ALA A 250 4.58 -16.04 -4.45
CA ALA A 250 3.33 -15.68 -3.78
C ALA A 250 2.54 -14.65 -4.58
N GLN A 251 3.19 -13.57 -5.05
CA GLN A 251 2.54 -12.53 -5.83
C GLN A 251 1.96 -13.07 -7.14
N GLN A 252 2.73 -13.88 -7.87
CA GLN A 252 2.30 -14.48 -9.14
C GLN A 252 1.13 -15.46 -8.94
N ALA A 253 1.23 -16.34 -7.94
CA ALA A 253 0.18 -17.32 -7.65
C ALA A 253 -1.13 -16.64 -7.20
N LEU A 254 -1.04 -15.61 -6.36
CA LEU A 254 -2.19 -14.82 -5.94
C LEU A 254 -2.82 -14.08 -7.12
N HIS A 255 -2.03 -13.50 -8.03
CA HIS A 255 -2.56 -12.81 -9.20
C HIS A 255 -3.30 -13.78 -10.12
N ALA A 256 -2.69 -14.94 -10.44
CA ALA A 256 -3.31 -15.97 -11.25
C ALA A 256 -4.61 -16.51 -10.63
N ALA A 257 -4.72 -16.57 -9.30
CA ALA A 257 -5.94 -17.00 -8.65
C ALA A 257 -7.01 -15.90 -8.62
N PHE A 258 -6.67 -14.69 -8.18
CA PHE A 258 -7.68 -13.67 -7.87
C PHE A 258 -8.04 -12.76 -9.05
N ILE A 259 -7.14 -12.63 -10.03
CA ILE A 259 -7.28 -11.70 -11.15
C ILE A 259 -7.34 -12.43 -12.49
N GLY A 260 -6.46 -13.42 -12.68
CA GLY A 260 -6.37 -14.26 -13.89
C GLY A 260 -7.59 -15.13 -14.16
#